data_AF-A0A0F9PGF3-F1
#
_entry.id   AF-A0A0F9PGF3-F1
#
_cell.length_a   1.000
_cell.length_b   1.000
_cell.length_c   1.000
_cell.angle_alpha   90.00
_cell.angle_beta   90.00
_cell.angle_gamma   90.00
#
_symmetry.space_group_name_H-M   'P 1'
#
loop_
_entity.id
_entity.type
_entity.pdbx_description
1 polymer ?
#
loop_
_entity_poly.entity_id
_entity_poly.type
_entity_poly.pdbx_seq_one_letter_code
_entity_poly.pdbx_strand_id
1 'polypeptide(L)'
;MFNFTCQYDPAQHYIIEPEIIRWCRRQVDDKETKTHLFAYFHLRHRTFVIGWWVGSEHGRFVDMINLGYSLSNFDRSMAQEFVRRLKQPTTSADIHRFMNDSSSDELHRRQDDGLAEAEVLDRDFGLN
;
A
#
# COMPACT_ATOMS: atom_id res chain seq x y z
N MET A 1 -5.68 -2.41 10.18
CA MET A 1 -4.83 -2.38 8.97
C MET A 1 -5.27 -3.52 8.08
N PHE A 2 -5.66 -3.28 6.83
CA PHE A 2 -6.10 -4.33 5.90
C PHE A 2 -5.00 -5.38 5.72
N ASN A 3 -5.02 -6.45 6.50
CA ASN A 3 -4.21 -7.63 6.27
C ASN A 3 -4.99 -8.54 5.31
N PHE A 4 -5.30 -8.04 4.12
CA PHE A 4 -5.46 -8.94 2.99
C PHE A 4 -4.03 -9.38 2.64
N THR A 5 -3.63 -10.52 3.18
CA THR A 5 -2.42 -11.18 2.72
C THR A 5 -2.60 -11.44 1.23
N CYS A 6 -1.78 -10.81 0.41
CA CYS A 6 -1.74 -11.00 -1.02
C CYS A 6 -1.04 -12.33 -1.32
N GLN A 7 -1.60 -13.10 -2.24
CA GLN A 7 -0.90 -14.25 -2.80
C GLN A 7 0.02 -13.75 -3.92
N TYR A 8 1.29 -14.11 -3.88
CA TYR A 8 2.20 -13.82 -4.98
C TYR A 8 1.79 -14.58 -6.23
N ASP A 9 1.76 -13.84 -7.32
CA ASP A 9 1.42 -14.30 -8.65
C ASP A 9 2.34 -13.56 -9.63
N PRO A 10 3.29 -14.25 -10.30
CA PRO A 10 4.20 -13.62 -11.24
C PRO A 10 3.50 -13.03 -12.47
N ALA A 11 2.27 -13.43 -12.78
CA ALA A 11 1.47 -12.83 -13.84
C ALA A 11 0.91 -11.45 -13.45
N GLN A 12 0.89 -11.13 -12.15
CA GLN A 12 0.37 -9.86 -11.62
C GLN A 12 1.44 -9.01 -10.94
N HIS A 13 2.50 -9.64 -10.43
CA HIS A 13 3.48 -9.01 -9.56
C HIS A 13 4.89 -9.17 -10.14
N TYR A 14 5.46 -8.07 -10.61
CA TYR A 14 6.83 -8.03 -11.10
C TYR A 14 7.76 -7.47 -10.02
N ILE A 15 8.55 -8.34 -9.38
CA ILE A 15 9.48 -7.94 -8.31
C ILE A 15 10.62 -7.11 -8.91
N ILE A 16 10.95 -6.01 -8.24
CA ILE A 16 12.02 -5.09 -8.63
C ILE A 16 12.92 -4.78 -7.43
N GLU A 17 14.18 -4.44 -7.69
CA GLU A 17 15.17 -4.09 -6.66
C GLU A 17 15.68 -2.64 -6.83
N PRO A 18 14.79 -1.63 -6.70
CA PRO A 18 15.15 -0.22 -6.86
C PRO A 18 15.94 0.31 -5.66
N GLU A 19 16.68 1.41 -5.82
CA GLU A 19 17.48 1.98 -4.72
C GLU A 19 16.68 2.29 -3.45
N ILE A 20 15.43 2.71 -3.62
CA ILE A 20 14.48 2.94 -2.52
C ILE A 20 14.33 1.71 -1.61
N ILE A 21 14.28 0.48 -2.14
CA ILE A 21 14.13 -0.70 -1.27
C ILE A 21 15.39 -0.90 -0.42
N ARG A 22 16.57 -0.60 -0.98
CA ARG A 22 17.84 -0.62 -0.22
C ARG A 22 17.82 0.43 0.88
N TRP A 23 17.30 1.62 0.60
CA TRP A 23 17.12 2.66 1.61
C TRP A 23 16.14 2.21 2.71
N CYS A 24 14.98 1.67 2.35
CA CYS A 24 13.96 1.14 3.27
C CYS A 24 14.55 0.06 4.19
N ARG A 25 15.26 -0.91 3.62
CA ARG A 25 15.95 -1.97 4.35
C ARG A 25 16.92 -1.39 5.38
N ARG A 26 17.65 -0.31 5.09
CA ARG A 26 18.55 0.33 6.08
C ARG A 26 17.84 0.95 7.28
N GLN A 27 16.55 1.27 7.18
CA GLN A 27 15.76 1.82 8.29
C GLN A 27 15.25 0.73 9.26
N VAL A 28 15.49 -0.55 8.94
CA VAL A 28 15.03 -1.69 9.72
C VAL A 28 16.23 -2.32 10.43
N ASP A 29 16.13 -2.41 11.75
CA ASP A 29 17.16 -3.03 12.59
C ASP A 29 17.08 -4.56 12.57
N ASP A 30 15.84 -5.10 12.57
CA ASP A 30 15.59 -6.53 12.54
C ASP A 30 15.99 -7.17 11.19
N LYS A 31 16.78 -8.23 11.27
CA LYS A 31 17.33 -8.93 10.09
C LYS A 31 16.23 -9.65 9.31
N GLU A 32 15.23 -10.19 9.99
CA GLU A 32 14.13 -10.91 9.36
C GLU A 32 13.29 -9.93 8.53
N THR A 33 12.77 -8.88 9.14
CA THR A 33 12.00 -7.83 8.47
C THR A 33 12.77 -7.21 7.30
N LYS A 34 14.08 -6.96 7.47
CA LYS A 34 14.96 -6.44 6.41
C LYS A 34 15.04 -7.36 5.18
N THR A 35 15.12 -8.68 5.39
CA THR A 35 15.24 -9.66 4.29
C THR A 35 13.91 -9.93 3.60
N HIS A 36 12.80 -9.75 4.30
CA HIS A 36 11.45 -9.99 3.79
C HIS A 36 10.83 -8.76 3.09
N LEU A 37 11.42 -7.58 3.21
CA LEU A 37 11.00 -6.38 2.47
C LEU A 37 11.41 -6.47 1.00
N PHE A 38 10.48 -6.16 0.10
CA PHE A 38 10.72 -6.10 -1.34
C PHE A 38 9.87 -5.01 -1.99
N ALA A 39 10.20 -4.64 -3.23
CA ALA A 39 9.36 -3.79 -4.06
C ALA A 39 8.87 -4.58 -5.27
N TYR A 40 7.67 -4.27 -5.74
CA TYR A 40 7.13 -4.85 -6.95
C TYR A 40 6.29 -3.83 -7.72
N PHE A 41 6.09 -4.10 -9.00
CA PHE A 41 5.16 -3.42 -9.87
C PHE A 41 3.92 -4.30 -10.07
N HIS A 42 2.75 -3.79 -9.70
CA HIS A 42 1.48 -4.47 -9.90
C HIS A 42 1.04 -4.26 -11.35
N LEU A 43 1.09 -5.30 -12.17
CA LEU A 43 0.85 -5.22 -13.62
C LEU A 43 -0.57 -4.76 -13.97
N ARG A 44 -1.59 -5.26 -13.24
CA ARG A 44 -2.99 -4.85 -13.43
C ARG A 44 -3.25 -3.38 -13.07
N HIS A 45 -2.79 -2.93 -11.90
CA HIS A 45 -3.04 -1.57 -11.41
C HIS A 45 -2.02 -0.54 -11.91
N ARG A 46 -0.92 -0.99 -12.52
CA ARG A 46 0.19 -0.17 -12.99
C ARG A 46 0.85 0.67 -11.90
N THR A 47 0.86 0.17 -10.65
CA THR A 47 1.43 0.86 -9.50
C THR A 47 2.67 0.16 -8.96
N PHE A 48 3.57 0.94 -8.39
CA PHE A 48 4.70 0.46 -7.60
C PHE A 48 4.28 0.32 -6.13
N VAL A 49 4.68 -0.77 -5.51
CA VAL A 49 4.30 -1.08 -4.12
C VAL A 49 5.52 -1.65 -3.39
N ILE A 50 5.70 -1.25 -2.13
CA ILE A 50 6.62 -1.90 -1.20
C ILE A 50 5.80 -2.96 -0.45
N GLY A 51 6.24 -4.21 -0.53
CA GLY A 51 5.63 -5.34 0.14
C GLY A 51 6.54 -5.95 1.20
N TRP A 52 5.95 -6.76 2.08
CA TRP A 52 6.66 -7.55 3.07
C TRP A 52 6.18 -9.00 3.02
N TRP A 53 7.10 -9.94 2.81
CA TRP A 53 6.81 -11.38 2.81
C TRP A 53 6.36 -11.85 4.19
N VAL A 54 5.32 -12.67 4.22
CA VAL A 54 4.79 -13.27 5.45
C VAL A 54 5.31 -14.70 5.59
N GLY A 55 6.13 -14.94 6.62
CA GLY A 55 6.73 -16.24 6.89
C GLY A 55 7.91 -16.57 5.97
N SER A 56 8.46 -17.78 6.15
CA SER A 56 9.68 -18.22 5.47
C SER A 56 9.49 -18.67 4.02
N GLU A 57 8.25 -18.94 3.61
CA GLU A 57 7.91 -19.37 2.25
C GLU A 57 7.40 -18.18 1.43
N HIS A 58 8.12 -17.85 0.37
CA HIS A 58 7.76 -16.77 -0.56
C HIS A 58 6.49 -17.15 -1.34
N GLY A 59 5.33 -16.86 -0.76
CA GLY A 59 4.03 -17.14 -1.36
C GLY A 59 2.96 -16.14 -0.96
N ARG A 60 3.06 -15.56 0.25
CA ARG A 60 2.15 -14.54 0.74
C ARG A 60 2.89 -13.31 1.23
N PHE A 61 2.30 -12.15 1.01
CA PHE A 61 2.89 -10.88 1.43
C PHE A 61 1.81 -9.88 1.85
N VAL A 62 2.22 -8.78 2.46
CA VAL A 62 1.36 -7.65 2.78
C VAL A 62 1.88 -6.40 2.09
N ASP A 63 0.96 -5.61 1.53
CA ASP A 63 1.26 -4.32 0.94
C ASP A 63 1.58 -3.31 2.07
N MET A 64 2.85 -2.91 2.16
CA MET A 64 3.30 -1.96 3.17
C MET A 64 3.00 -0.53 2.75
N ILE A 65 3.35 -0.15 1.52
CA ILE A 65 3.13 1.20 0.96
C ILE A 65 2.90 1.12 -0.54
N ASN A 66 1.85 1.78 -1.00
CA ASN A 66 1.62 2.04 -2.43
C ASN A 66 2.29 3.36 -2.83
N LEU A 67 3.21 3.30 -3.79
CA LEU A 67 3.97 4.43 -4.33
C LEU A 67 3.26 5.07 -5.55
N GLY A 68 2.13 4.52 -5.99
CA GLY A 68 1.41 4.96 -7.17
C GLY A 68 2.16 4.63 -8.45
N TYR A 69 2.04 5.48 -9.46
CA TYR A 69 2.53 5.21 -10.83
C TYR A 69 4.03 5.45 -11.04
N SER A 70 4.75 5.99 -10.04
CA SER A 70 6.17 6.30 -10.15
C SER A 70 6.90 6.07 -8.83
N LEU A 71 8.13 5.54 -8.91
CA LEU A 71 9.03 5.45 -7.76
C LEU A 71 9.46 6.82 -7.22
N SER A 72 9.39 7.88 -8.05
CA SER A 72 9.70 9.25 -7.63
C SER A 72 8.69 9.84 -6.65
N ASN A 73 7.52 9.19 -6.49
CA ASN A 73 6.50 9.63 -5.53
C ASN A 73 6.89 9.32 -4.08
N PHE A 74 7.97 8.58 -3.86
CA PHE A 74 8.47 8.33 -2.52
C PHE A 74 9.15 9.57 -1.94
N ASP A 75 8.35 10.39 -1.29
CA ASP A 75 8.76 11.61 -0.65
C ASP A 75 9.02 11.43 0.85
N ARG A 76 9.30 12.54 1.54
CA ARG A 76 9.53 12.56 2.98
C ARG A 76 8.30 12.07 3.77
N SER A 77 7.10 12.34 3.31
CA SER A 77 5.86 11.93 3.98
C SER A 77 5.70 10.42 3.91
N MET A 78 5.89 9.83 2.73
CA MET A 78 5.86 8.38 2.55
C MET A 78 6.98 7.68 3.33
N ALA A 79 8.17 8.28 3.39
CA ALA A 79 9.27 7.76 4.20
C ALA A 79 8.94 7.76 5.70
N GLN A 80 8.28 8.81 6.20
CA GLN A 80 7.81 8.86 7.59
C GLN A 80 6.72 7.83 7.86
N GLU A 81 5.77 7.70 6.94
CA GLU A 81 4.70 6.69 7.01
C GLU A 81 5.27 5.27 7.01
N PHE A 82 6.30 5.01 6.20
CA PHE A 82 7.02 3.74 6.17
C PHE A 82 7.62 3.40 7.54
N VAL A 83 8.39 4.33 8.09
CA VAL A 83 9.02 4.15 9.40
C VAL A 83 7.95 4.00 10.49
N ARG A 84 6.83 4.73 10.40
CA ARG A 84 5.71 4.60 11.34
C ARG A 84 5.10 3.21 11.27
N ARG A 85 4.80 2.69 10.08
CA ARG A 85 4.22 1.35 9.88
C ARG A 85 5.13 0.24 10.38
N LEU A 86 6.44 0.37 10.16
CA LEU A 86 7.45 -0.58 10.67
C LEU A 86 7.51 -0.64 12.20
N LYS A 87 7.26 0.49 12.87
CA LYS A 87 7.42 0.63 14.32
C LYS A 87 6.14 0.38 15.11
N GLN A 88 4.99 0.18 14.46
CA GLN A 88 3.75 -0.12 15.17
C GLN A 88 3.69 -1.60 15.56
N PRO A 89 3.62 -1.93 16.87
CA PRO A 89 3.43 -3.31 17.30
C PRO A 89 2.07 -3.81 16.82
N THR A 90 2.06 -4.90 16.05
CA THR A 90 0.84 -5.45 15.44
C THR A 90 0.12 -6.35 16.44
N THR A 91 -0.50 -5.77 17.47
CA THR A 91 -1.39 -6.51 18.37
C THR A 91 -2.76 -6.68 17.72
N SER A 92 -3.27 -7.91 17.73
CA SER A 92 -4.55 -8.30 17.11
C SER A 92 -5.76 -7.49 17.59
N ALA A 93 -5.73 -6.94 18.80
CA ALA A 93 -6.78 -6.09 19.37
C ALA A 93 -6.78 -4.65 18.77
N ASP A 94 -5.60 -4.08 18.50
CA ASP A 94 -5.48 -2.73 17.91
C ASP A 94 -5.86 -2.72 16.43
N ILE A 95 -5.68 -3.86 15.77
CA ILE A 95 -6.13 -4.11 14.41
C ILE A 95 -7.66 -3.94 14.28
N HIS A 96 -8.45 -4.35 15.29
CA HIS A 96 -9.92 -4.29 15.27
C HIS A 96 -10.47 -2.87 15.49
N ARG A 97 -9.83 -2.05 16.33
CA ARG A 97 -10.27 -0.67 16.61
C ARG A 97 -9.96 0.27 15.43
N PHE A 98 -8.81 0.08 14.78
CA PHE A 98 -8.40 0.86 13.60
C PHE A 98 -9.25 0.55 12.35
N MET A 99 -9.81 -0.66 12.24
CA MET A 99 -10.72 -1.03 11.14
C MET A 99 -12.01 -0.20 11.13
N ASN A 100 -12.55 0.15 12.30
CA ASN A 100 -13.80 0.90 12.38
C ASN A 100 -13.65 2.38 11.97
N ASP A 101 -12.50 3.00 12.24
CA ASP A 101 -12.28 4.41 11.87
C ASP A 101 -11.88 4.59 10.39
N SER A 102 -11.03 3.69 9.84
CA SER A 102 -10.54 3.84 8.46
C SER A 102 -11.59 3.51 7.38
N SER A 103 -12.58 2.67 7.70
CA SER A 103 -13.70 2.41 6.79
C SER A 103 -14.60 3.63 6.61
N SER A 104 -14.67 4.54 7.58
CA SER A 104 -15.43 5.79 7.42
C SER A 104 -14.75 6.68 6.39
N ASP A 105 -13.45 6.92 6.51
CA ASP A 105 -12.71 7.85 5.64
C ASP A 105 -12.64 7.38 4.18
N GLU A 106 -12.55 6.07 3.92
CA GLU A 106 -12.55 5.55 2.54
C GLU A 106 -13.95 5.50 1.92
N LEU A 107 -15.01 5.30 2.72
CA LEU A 107 -16.39 5.48 2.27
C LEU A 107 -16.68 6.95 1.94
N HIS A 108 -16.22 7.88 2.77
CA HIS A 108 -16.34 9.32 2.51
C HIS A 108 -15.57 9.70 1.25
N ARG A 109 -14.32 9.23 1.07
CA ARG A 109 -13.53 9.55 -0.12
C ARG A 109 -14.12 8.95 -1.40
N ARG A 110 -14.65 7.71 -1.36
CA ARG A 110 -15.35 7.12 -2.52
C ARG A 110 -16.70 7.75 -2.81
N GLN A 111 -17.39 8.28 -1.79
CA GLN A 111 -18.61 9.07 -1.99
C GLN A 111 -18.30 10.44 -2.59
N ASP A 112 -17.25 11.11 -2.13
CA ASP A 112 -16.79 12.39 -2.68
C ASP A 112 -16.29 12.22 -4.13
N ASP A 113 -15.49 11.19 -4.40
CA ASP A 113 -15.00 10.89 -5.76
C ASP A 113 -16.14 10.48 -6.70
N GLY A 114 -17.12 9.70 -6.20
CA GLY A 114 -18.32 9.34 -6.97
C GLY A 114 -19.27 10.51 -7.24
N LEU A 115 -19.36 11.48 -6.32
CA LEU A 115 -20.10 12.73 -6.52
C LEU A 115 -19.39 13.62 -7.55
N ALA A 116 -18.06 13.71 -7.51
CA ALA A 116 -17.29 14.49 -8.48
C ALA A 116 -17.42 13.94 -9.91
N GLU A 117 -17.43 12.60 -10.09
CA GLU A 117 -17.66 11.98 -11.40
C GLU A 117 -19.10 12.18 -11.91
N ALA A 118 -20.10 12.15 -11.02
CA ALA A 118 -21.49 12.42 -11.38
C ALA A 118 -21.72 13.89 -11.78
N GLU A 119 -21.07 14.85 -11.10
CA GLU A 119 -21.22 16.29 -11.38
C GLU A 119 -20.59 16.71 -12.72
N VAL A 120 -19.52 16.01 -13.15
CA VAL A 120 -18.91 16.19 -14.48
C VAL A 120 -19.83 15.65 -15.58
N LEU A 121 -20.47 14.50 -15.36
CA LEU A 121 -21.41 13.91 -16.30
C LEU A 121 -22.68 14.76 -16.48
N ASP A 122 -23.21 15.36 -15.41
CA ASP A 122 -24.39 16.24 -15.50
C ASP A 122 -24.10 17.54 -16.25
N ARG A 123 -22.89 18.11 -16.09
CA ARG A 123 -22.47 19.32 -16.81
C ARG A 123 -22.27 19.10 -18.31
N ASP A 124 -21.76 17.92 -18.70
CA ASP A 124 -21.47 17.62 -20.11
C ASP A 124 -22.69 17.09 -20.89
N PHE A 125 -23.70 16.53 -20.19
CA PHE A 125 -24.90 15.97 -20.84
C PHE A 125 -26.18 16.80 -20.66
N GLY A 126 -26.20 17.85 -19.84
CA GLY A 126 -27.29 18.82 -19.80
C GLY A 126 -28.67 18.20 -19.63
N LEU A 127 -28.84 17.37 -18.59
CA LEU A 127 -30.16 16.88 -18.17
C LEU A 127 -30.54 17.47 -16.81
N ASN A 128 -30.93 18.75 -16.86
CA ASN A 128 -31.61 19.57 -15.84
C ASN A 128 -30.96 19.75 -14.46
#